data_AF-A0A415HVB1-F1
#
_entry.id   AF-A0A415HVB1-F1
#
_cell.length_a   1.000
_cell.length_b   1.000
_cell.length_c   1.000
_cell.angle_alpha   90.00
_cell.angle_beta   90.00
_cell.angle_gamma   90.00
#
_symmetry.space_group_name_H-M   'P 1'
#
loop_
_entity.id
_entity.type
_entity.pdbx_description
1 polymer ?
#
loop_
_entity_poly.entity_id
_entity_poly.type
_entity_poly.pdbx_seq_one_letter_code
_entity_poly.pdbx_strand_id
1 'polypeptide(L)'
;MFNNILEISKRANKNGRVPIKIALLKIHNNPDETNKNGIHWKKEYVEKAMDSVIGMPICAEFADEDTKEVPLGHGLTGAFTNSDGFKEPAFENSEVVGTCEKASIETMQDESGNDIEVLCGEGYLYSQRYPKFVKWVRKNFALGTVSTSIEIMGTVENNNEIIYEEDEPTREYRSPMEMAFSGTAILSISPADDDAVIIEIAEKKEKKEENKEMEFSMDEIKSTIQATISEMNKKSESYETQISELNSQLESKDVELAEKDTKISELNASIADMQKLLDDMKKDQETSWAEMRILEEEIAKAKIAEKLSALDKTLAEFSSEEQEVAKDDIDKLKSEISACKKKEELNSVDEKITAIKSEICMNIVANQKKAAAEAEAARIAEQNSHQEVEVEDIFSEMCEEETTDTEEDINIF
;
A
#
# COMPACT_ATOMS: atom_id res chain seq x y z
N MET A 1 9.09 56.85 -0.45
CA MET A 1 10.17 56.27 -1.27
C MET A 1 11.03 57.36 -1.86
N PHE A 2 12.19 57.61 -1.26
CA PHE A 2 13.31 58.21 -1.99
C PHE A 2 14.16 57.04 -2.50
N ASN A 3 13.87 56.53 -3.69
CA ASN A 3 14.78 55.60 -4.37
C ASN A 3 16.05 56.39 -4.67
N ASN A 4 17.06 56.24 -3.82
CA ASN A 4 18.35 56.90 -4.00
C ASN A 4 19.06 56.19 -5.16
N ILE A 5 18.83 56.66 -6.38
CA ILE A 5 19.75 56.39 -7.49
C ILE A 5 21.09 56.98 -7.06
N LEU A 6 22.04 56.12 -6.69
CA LEU A 6 23.39 56.54 -6.40
C LEU A 6 23.96 57.24 -7.64
N GLU A 7 24.01 58.57 -7.54
CA GLU A 7 24.59 59.45 -8.55
C GLU A 7 26.13 59.35 -8.48
N ILE A 8 26.69 58.18 -8.80
CA ILE A 8 28.14 57.98 -8.80
C ILE A 8 28.72 58.73 -10.00
N SER A 9 29.15 59.97 -9.76
CA SER A 9 29.70 60.88 -10.75
C SER A 9 30.95 60.35 -11.48
N LYS A 10 31.61 59.29 -11.01
CA LYS A 10 32.79 58.71 -11.66
C LYS A 10 32.91 57.21 -11.37
N ARG A 11 32.94 56.43 -12.46
CA ARG A 11 33.33 55.00 -12.61
C ARG A 11 32.19 54.00 -12.75
N ALA A 12 31.49 54.06 -13.90
CA ALA A 12 31.32 52.82 -14.64
C ALA A 12 32.73 52.37 -15.06
N ASN A 13 33.33 51.45 -14.32
CA ASN A 13 34.58 50.85 -14.75
C ASN A 13 34.33 50.24 -16.15
N LYS A 14 35.27 50.45 -17.08
CA LYS A 14 35.12 50.01 -18.49
C LYS A 14 35.04 48.48 -18.64
N ASN A 15 35.05 47.74 -17.54
CA ASN A 15 35.04 46.28 -17.46
C ASN A 15 33.65 45.65 -17.39
N GLY A 16 32.56 46.45 -17.47
CA GLY A 16 31.18 45.94 -17.48
C GLY A 16 30.55 45.68 -16.12
N ARG A 17 31.27 45.94 -15.02
CA ARG A 17 30.73 45.82 -13.65
C ARG A 17 29.86 47.02 -13.31
N VAL A 18 28.66 46.76 -12.80
CA VAL A 18 27.70 47.78 -12.37
C VAL A 18 27.54 47.71 -10.85
N PRO A 19 28.07 48.68 -10.10
CA PRO A 19 27.92 48.72 -8.65
C PRO A 19 26.45 48.66 -8.22
N ILE A 20 26.20 47.91 -7.14
CA ILE A 20 24.88 47.69 -6.55
C ILE A 20 25.02 47.58 -5.03
N LYS A 21 24.00 48.03 -4.30
CA LYS A 21 23.82 47.80 -2.88
C LYS A 21 22.44 47.21 -2.61
N ILE A 22 22.41 46.17 -1.78
CA ILE A 22 21.23 45.35 -1.51
C ILE A 22 21.06 45.27 0.01
N ALA A 23 19.86 45.55 0.51
CA ALA A 23 19.43 45.08 1.82
C ALA A 23 19.11 43.59 1.68
N LEU A 24 19.96 42.73 2.23
CA LEU A 24 19.90 41.28 2.04
C LEU A 24 18.83 40.62 2.92
N LEU A 25 18.61 41.17 4.11
CA LEU A 25 17.59 40.76 5.08
C LEU A 25 17.36 41.87 6.09
N LYS A 26 16.18 41.85 6.72
CA LYS A 26 15.88 42.61 7.93
C LYS A 26 16.33 41.86 9.18
N ILE A 27 16.96 42.60 10.09
CA ILE A 27 17.30 42.13 11.43
C ILE A 27 16.10 42.39 12.35
N HIS A 28 15.65 41.38 13.06
CA HIS A 28 14.47 41.46 13.92
C HIS A 28 14.87 41.84 15.35
N ASN A 29 14.44 43.02 15.78
CA ASN A 29 14.64 43.50 17.15
C ASN A 29 13.55 42.99 18.11
N ASN A 30 12.38 42.62 17.58
CA ASN A 30 11.31 41.99 18.35
C ASN A 30 11.48 40.46 18.31
N PRO A 31 11.62 39.77 19.46
CA PRO A 31 11.76 38.32 19.49
C PRO A 31 10.57 37.56 18.91
N ASP A 32 9.39 38.17 18.81
CA ASP A 32 8.19 37.52 18.23
C ASP A 32 8.08 37.73 16.70
N GLU A 33 9.00 38.47 16.08
CA GLU A 33 8.97 38.82 14.67
C GLU A 33 9.74 37.80 13.81
N THR A 34 9.15 37.39 12.68
CA THR A 34 9.81 36.56 11.67
C THR A 34 9.51 37.09 10.28
N ASN A 35 10.33 36.70 9.30
CA ASN A 35 9.93 36.86 7.90
C ASN A 35 8.80 35.86 7.55
N LYS A 36 8.24 35.94 6.34
CA LYS A 36 7.11 35.08 5.91
C LYS A 36 7.46 33.58 5.86
N ASN A 37 8.74 33.23 5.95
CA ASN A 37 9.22 31.85 6.00
C ASN A 37 9.60 31.40 7.42
N GLY A 38 9.20 32.16 8.45
CA GLY A 38 9.40 31.84 9.85
C GLY A 38 10.85 31.94 10.34
N ILE A 39 11.71 32.68 9.64
CA ILE A 39 13.08 32.93 10.09
C ILE A 39 13.11 34.19 10.96
N HIS A 40 13.68 34.06 12.16
CA HIS A 40 14.00 35.18 13.03
C HIS A 40 15.50 35.51 12.93
N TRP A 41 15.83 36.68 12.37
CA TRP A 41 17.22 37.11 12.20
C TRP A 41 17.72 37.89 13.42
N LYS A 42 18.44 37.20 14.32
CA LYS A 42 19.11 37.85 15.45
C LYS A 42 20.38 38.56 15.01
N LYS A 43 20.56 39.79 15.46
CA LYS A 43 21.73 40.63 15.15
C LYS A 43 23.05 39.92 15.44
N GLU A 44 23.18 39.27 16.60
CA GLU A 44 24.41 38.58 16.99
C GLU A 44 24.81 37.45 16.03
N TYR A 45 23.85 36.69 15.50
CA TYR A 45 24.13 35.58 14.57
C TYR A 45 24.38 36.10 13.15
N VAL A 46 23.68 37.17 12.75
CA VAL A 46 23.96 37.89 11.52
C VAL A 46 25.36 38.48 11.52
N GLU A 47 25.77 39.13 12.62
CA GLU A 47 27.13 39.67 12.80
C GLU A 47 28.21 38.57 12.73
N LYS A 48 27.96 37.42 13.38
CA LYS A 48 28.87 36.26 13.35
C LYS A 48 29.07 35.71 11.94
N ALA A 49 28.01 35.68 11.12
CA ALA A 49 28.05 35.15 9.77
C ALA A 49 28.37 36.20 8.69
N MET A 50 28.39 37.49 9.03
CA MET A 50 28.44 38.60 8.07
C MET A 50 29.59 38.50 7.04
N ASP A 51 30.77 38.01 7.45
CA ASP A 51 31.92 37.86 6.56
C ASP A 51 31.66 36.89 5.40
N SER A 52 30.74 35.93 5.55
CA SER A 52 30.37 34.99 4.48
C SER A 52 29.66 35.65 3.29
N VAL A 53 29.11 36.86 3.47
CA VAL A 53 28.57 37.67 2.36
C VAL A 53 29.67 38.08 1.38
N ILE A 54 30.92 38.22 1.84
CA ILE A 54 32.02 38.66 0.99
C ILE A 54 32.38 37.54 0.01
N GLY A 55 32.17 37.81 -1.28
CA GLY A 55 32.38 36.85 -2.36
C GLY A 55 31.14 36.01 -2.69
N MET A 56 30.05 36.12 -1.94
CA MET A 56 28.82 35.39 -2.27
C MET A 56 28.24 35.87 -3.61
N PRO A 57 27.67 34.97 -4.41
CA PRO A 57 27.07 35.31 -5.69
C PRO A 57 25.79 36.11 -5.53
N ILE A 58 25.58 37.05 -6.47
CA ILE A 58 24.25 37.59 -6.75
C ILE A 58 23.70 36.79 -7.92
N CYS A 59 22.51 36.23 -7.77
CA CYS A 59 21.92 35.24 -8.65
C CYS A 59 20.61 35.71 -9.27
N ALA A 60 20.21 35.09 -10.37
CA ALA A 60 18.88 35.19 -10.95
C ALA A 60 18.52 33.90 -11.71
N GLU A 61 17.32 33.38 -11.45
CA GLU A 61 16.62 32.50 -12.40
C GLU A 61 15.92 33.39 -13.43
N PHE A 62 16.00 33.05 -14.72
CA PHE A 62 15.37 33.85 -15.77
C PHE A 62 14.06 33.23 -16.25
N ALA A 63 13.04 34.07 -16.45
CA ALA A 63 11.76 33.63 -17.02
C ALA A 63 11.90 33.12 -18.47
N ASP A 64 12.97 33.54 -19.16
CA ASP A 64 13.32 33.12 -20.52
C ASP A 64 14.85 33.02 -20.60
N GLU A 65 15.32 31.78 -20.75
CA GLU A 65 16.74 31.40 -20.80
C GLU A 65 17.49 31.94 -22.03
N ASP A 66 16.78 32.22 -23.14
CA ASP A 66 17.41 32.75 -24.35
C ASP A 66 17.63 34.27 -24.23
N THR A 67 16.67 34.97 -23.64
CA THR A 67 16.72 36.43 -23.53
C THR A 67 17.47 36.92 -22.29
N LYS A 68 17.38 36.18 -21.17
CA LYS A 68 18.02 36.52 -19.88
C LYS A 68 17.77 37.96 -19.46
N GLU A 69 16.52 38.39 -19.57
CA GLU A 69 16.10 39.76 -19.28
C GLU A 69 15.36 39.89 -17.95
N VAL A 70 14.34 39.06 -17.73
CA VAL A 70 13.45 39.18 -16.58
C VAL A 70 13.81 38.10 -15.56
N PRO A 71 14.25 38.47 -14.33
CA PRO A 71 14.42 37.49 -13.27
C PRO A 71 13.06 36.93 -12.87
N LEU A 72 13.04 35.74 -12.29
CA LEU A 72 11.84 35.09 -11.79
C LEU A 72 11.99 34.81 -10.29
N GLY A 73 12.73 33.76 -9.96
CA GLY A 73 12.88 33.21 -8.61
C GLY A 73 14.32 32.92 -8.24
N HIS A 74 14.47 31.96 -7.33
CA HIS A 74 15.75 31.54 -6.75
C HIS A 74 16.47 30.48 -7.61
N GLY A 75 15.78 29.91 -8.60
CA GLY A 75 16.15 28.65 -9.23
C GLY A 75 15.57 27.44 -8.49
N LEU A 76 15.79 26.25 -9.06
CA LEU A 76 15.41 24.99 -8.42
C LEU A 76 16.37 24.69 -7.27
N THR A 77 15.84 24.76 -6.04
CA THR A 77 16.59 24.44 -4.83
C THR A 77 16.50 22.94 -4.51
N GLY A 78 17.64 22.32 -4.23
CA GLY A 78 17.75 20.90 -3.90
C GLY A 78 18.98 20.61 -3.04
N ALA A 79 19.28 19.34 -2.83
CA ALA A 79 20.53 18.91 -2.22
C ALA A 79 21.02 17.60 -2.85
N PHE A 80 22.32 17.46 -3.01
CA PHE A 80 22.97 16.20 -3.41
C PHE A 80 23.97 15.77 -2.35
N THR A 81 24.28 14.47 -2.31
CA THR A 81 25.31 13.93 -1.40
C THR A 81 26.61 13.79 -2.19
N ASN A 82 27.67 14.42 -1.72
CA ASN A 82 28.99 14.36 -2.35
C ASN A 82 29.69 13.01 -2.06
N SER A 83 30.86 12.80 -2.66
CA SER A 83 31.63 11.54 -2.52
C SER A 83 32.06 11.22 -1.08
N ASP A 84 32.11 12.23 -0.23
CA ASP A 84 32.51 12.13 1.17
C ASP A 84 31.31 11.95 2.12
N GLY A 85 30.09 11.86 1.58
CA GLY A 85 28.85 11.63 2.33
C GLY A 85 28.20 12.88 2.89
N PHE A 86 28.70 14.08 2.57
CA PHE A 86 28.10 15.35 2.99
C PHE A 86 27.00 15.80 2.03
N LYS A 87 25.94 16.40 2.58
CA LYS A 87 24.90 17.05 1.78
C LYS A 87 25.37 18.44 1.35
N GLU A 88 25.24 18.75 0.08
CA GLU A 88 25.53 20.05 -0.51
C GLU A 88 24.26 20.62 -1.15
N PRO A 89 23.97 21.92 -0.97
CA PRO A 89 22.84 22.56 -1.62
C PRO A 89 23.06 22.66 -3.14
N ALA A 90 22.00 22.45 -3.90
CA ALA A 90 21.95 22.68 -5.33
C ALA A 90 21.02 23.86 -5.64
N PHE A 91 21.50 24.79 -6.46
CA PHE A 91 20.74 25.92 -6.99
C PHE A 91 20.74 25.82 -8.52
N GLU A 92 20.00 24.85 -9.05
CA GLU A 92 19.91 24.63 -10.49
C GLU A 92 19.07 25.73 -11.15
N ASN A 93 19.36 26.07 -12.40
CA ASN A 93 18.69 27.16 -13.14
C ASN A 93 18.80 28.54 -12.44
N SER A 94 19.86 28.74 -11.64
CA SER A 94 20.18 30.01 -10.98
C SER A 94 21.52 30.51 -11.47
N GLU A 95 21.53 31.57 -12.28
CA GLU A 95 22.76 32.09 -12.87
C GLU A 95 23.43 33.13 -11.97
N VAL A 96 24.76 33.05 -11.87
CA VAL A 96 25.56 34.06 -11.18
C VAL A 96 25.65 35.32 -12.05
N VAL A 97 24.89 36.34 -11.68
CA VAL A 97 24.77 37.63 -12.37
C VAL A 97 25.59 38.74 -11.73
N GLY A 98 26.14 38.51 -10.53
CA GLY A 98 26.98 39.46 -9.82
C GLY A 98 27.71 38.83 -8.65
N THR A 99 28.35 39.67 -7.85
CA THR A 99 29.11 39.25 -6.67
C THR A 99 29.08 40.34 -5.61
N CYS A 100 28.88 39.96 -4.35
CA CYS A 100 29.03 40.84 -3.20
C CYS A 100 30.52 40.98 -2.83
N GLU A 101 30.99 42.19 -2.58
CA GLU A 101 32.38 42.51 -2.21
C GLU A 101 32.50 42.97 -0.75
N LYS A 102 31.42 43.45 -0.15
CA LYS A 102 31.39 43.92 1.25
C LYS A 102 30.05 43.64 1.90
N ALA A 103 30.07 43.60 3.22
CA ALA A 103 28.89 43.57 4.05
C ALA A 103 28.98 44.60 5.17
N SER A 104 27.82 45.10 5.59
CA SER A 104 27.65 46.02 6.70
C SER A 104 26.27 45.83 7.31
N ILE A 105 26.09 46.20 8.58
CA ILE A 105 24.76 46.39 9.15
C ILE A 105 24.46 47.88 9.12
N GLU A 106 23.31 48.23 8.56
CA GLU A 106 22.91 49.63 8.38
C GLU A 106 21.45 49.83 8.79
N THR A 107 21.11 51.08 9.11
CA THR A 107 19.73 51.49 9.36
C THR A 107 19.17 52.10 8.09
N MET A 108 18.00 51.63 7.66
CA MET A 108 17.24 52.21 6.55
C MET A 108 15.76 52.37 6.92
N GLN A 109 15.00 53.10 6.10
CA GLN A 109 13.56 53.23 6.30
C GLN A 109 12.80 52.17 5.48
N ASP A 110 11.87 51.48 6.14
CA ASP A 110 10.92 50.57 5.49
C ASP A 110 9.87 51.35 4.66
N GLU A 111 8.97 50.63 3.98
CA GLU A 111 7.90 51.25 3.18
C GLU A 111 6.92 52.09 4.01
N SER A 112 6.81 51.83 5.31
CA SER A 112 5.99 52.58 6.27
C SER A 112 6.72 53.79 6.87
N GLY A 113 8.01 53.96 6.56
CA GLY A 113 8.87 55.03 7.06
C GLY A 113 9.48 54.77 8.45
N ASN A 114 9.43 53.54 8.97
CA ASN A 114 10.08 53.17 10.22
C ASN A 114 11.56 52.86 9.98
N ASP A 115 12.41 53.22 10.94
CA ASP A 115 13.81 52.81 10.93
C ASP A 115 13.92 51.32 11.25
N ILE A 116 14.52 50.56 10.34
CA ILE A 116 14.83 49.14 10.47
C ILE A 116 16.34 48.91 10.35
N GLU A 117 16.85 47.88 11.02
CA GLU A 117 18.22 47.41 10.84
C GLU A 117 18.25 46.31 9.79
N VAL A 118 19.17 46.41 8.83
CA VAL A 118 19.31 45.46 7.72
C VAL A 118 20.77 45.03 7.58
N LEU A 119 20.98 43.80 7.12
CA LEU A 119 22.28 43.39 6.59
C LEU A 119 22.39 43.88 5.14
N CYS A 120 23.35 44.74 4.86
CA CYS A 120 23.64 45.26 3.53
C CYS A 120 24.76 44.47 2.86
N GLY A 121 24.57 44.13 1.59
CA GLY A 121 25.61 43.64 0.69
C GLY A 121 25.94 44.69 -0.38
N GLU A 122 27.19 45.14 -0.45
CA GLU A 122 27.69 45.97 -1.56
C GLU A 122 28.46 45.11 -2.54
N GLY A 123 28.23 45.29 -3.83
CA GLY A 123 28.89 44.49 -4.87
C GLY A 123 28.71 45.06 -6.26
N TYR A 124 28.66 44.17 -7.25
CA TYR A 124 28.39 44.56 -8.62
C TYR A 124 27.66 43.47 -9.44
N LEU A 125 26.90 43.91 -10.43
CA LEU A 125 26.32 43.07 -11.49
C LEU A 125 27.23 43.03 -12.73
N TYR A 126 27.26 41.89 -13.42
CA TYR A 126 28.01 41.67 -14.66
C TYR A 126 27.22 42.13 -15.91
N SER A 127 27.13 43.45 -16.13
CA SER A 127 26.40 44.01 -17.28
C SER A 127 26.96 43.59 -18.65
N GLN A 128 28.23 43.20 -18.73
CA GLN A 128 28.83 42.66 -19.95
C GLN A 128 28.38 41.22 -20.28
N ARG A 129 27.79 40.52 -19.31
CA ARG A 129 27.20 39.19 -19.48
C ARG A 129 25.69 39.28 -19.59
N TYR A 130 25.06 40.11 -18.76
CA TYR A 130 23.60 40.24 -18.67
C TYR A 130 23.14 41.69 -18.89
N PRO A 131 23.35 42.28 -20.08
CA PRO A 131 23.00 43.68 -20.35
C PRO A 131 21.50 43.96 -20.29
N LYS A 132 20.66 43.01 -20.71
CA LYS A 132 19.20 43.13 -20.67
C LYS A 132 18.68 43.04 -19.23
N PHE A 133 19.15 42.07 -18.46
CA PHE A 133 18.87 41.97 -17.02
C PHE A 133 19.23 43.25 -16.26
N VAL A 134 20.44 43.79 -16.43
CA VAL A 134 20.83 45.02 -15.73
C VAL A 134 19.95 46.21 -16.14
N LYS A 135 19.51 46.26 -17.41
CA LYS A 135 18.53 47.27 -17.87
C LYS A 135 17.18 47.07 -17.19
N TRP A 136 16.72 45.82 -17.03
CA TRP A 136 15.51 45.49 -16.31
C TRP A 136 15.60 45.92 -14.84
N VAL A 137 16.70 45.63 -14.14
CA VAL A 137 16.89 46.01 -12.73
C VAL A 137 16.81 47.53 -12.57
N ARG A 138 17.53 48.31 -13.39
CA ARG A 138 17.46 49.78 -13.34
C ARG A 138 16.06 50.31 -13.60
N LYS A 139 15.38 49.77 -14.61
CA LYS A 139 14.01 50.19 -14.96
C LYS A 139 13.05 49.95 -13.80
N ASN A 140 13.07 48.76 -13.20
CA ASN A 140 12.16 48.42 -12.12
C ASN A 140 12.53 49.15 -10.82
N PHE A 141 13.81 49.33 -10.53
CA PHE A 141 14.27 50.17 -9.43
C PHE A 141 13.85 51.64 -9.58
N ALA A 142 13.78 52.17 -10.81
CA ALA A 142 13.26 53.52 -11.05
C ALA A 142 11.74 53.61 -10.89
N LEU A 143 11.02 52.50 -11.05
CA LEU A 143 9.55 52.42 -10.95
C LEU A 143 9.07 52.07 -9.53
N GLY A 144 9.90 51.41 -8.72
CA GLY A 144 9.55 50.96 -7.39
C GLY A 144 10.62 50.08 -6.77
N THR A 145 10.20 49.16 -5.91
CA THR A 145 11.06 48.23 -5.19
C THR A 145 11.46 47.06 -6.08
N VAL A 146 12.73 46.62 -6.00
CA VAL A 146 13.19 45.36 -6.60
C VAL A 146 13.59 44.43 -5.47
N SER A 147 12.80 43.38 -5.27
CA SER A 147 13.00 42.41 -4.20
C SER A 147 14.16 41.48 -4.48
N THR A 148 14.73 40.99 -3.38
CA THR A 148 15.79 40.00 -3.36
C THR A 148 15.48 38.95 -2.30
N SER A 149 16.27 37.88 -2.26
CA SER A 149 16.21 36.94 -1.15
C SER A 149 17.57 36.34 -0.89
N ILE A 150 17.88 36.21 0.39
CA ILE A 150 19.15 35.66 0.88
C ILE A 150 19.05 34.14 1.03
N GLU A 151 20.10 33.45 0.62
CA GLU A 151 20.26 32.01 0.78
C GLU A 151 21.29 31.71 1.88
N ILE A 152 20.96 30.79 2.79
CA ILE A 152 21.87 30.34 3.84
C ILE A 152 22.17 28.85 3.73
N MET A 153 23.34 28.46 4.21
CA MET A 153 23.78 27.08 4.33
C MET A 153 24.47 26.84 5.67
N GLY A 154 24.67 25.57 6.03
CA GLY A 154 25.50 25.24 7.18
C GLY A 154 26.99 25.49 6.92
N THR A 155 27.77 25.53 7.99
CA THR A 155 29.22 25.74 7.91
C THR A 155 29.96 24.41 7.78
N VAL A 156 31.23 24.46 7.36
CA VAL A 156 32.09 23.26 7.27
C VAL A 156 32.27 22.63 8.65
N GLU A 157 32.41 23.45 9.69
CA GLU A 157 32.53 23.03 11.08
C GLU A 157 31.31 22.24 11.57
N ASN A 158 30.14 22.47 10.94
CA ASN A 158 28.87 21.85 11.28
C ASN A 158 28.39 20.86 10.20
N ASN A 159 29.32 20.24 9.46
CA ASN A 159 29.00 19.27 8.41
C ASN A 159 28.00 19.80 7.35
N ASN A 160 28.04 21.10 7.05
CA ASN A 160 27.11 21.81 6.18
C ASN A 160 25.65 21.84 6.67
N GLU A 161 25.40 21.60 7.96
CA GLU A 161 24.09 21.74 8.58
C GLU A 161 23.93 23.11 9.26
N ILE A 162 22.73 23.70 9.10
CA ILE A 162 22.36 24.92 9.80
C ILE A 162 21.98 24.56 11.23
N ILE A 163 22.62 25.19 12.21
CA ILE A 163 22.25 25.04 13.61
C ILE A 163 21.36 26.22 14.00
N TYR A 164 20.20 25.92 14.57
CA TYR A 164 19.25 26.89 15.08
C TYR A 164 19.44 27.07 16.60
N GLU A 165 19.04 28.22 17.12
CA GLU A 165 19.09 28.50 18.56
C GLU A 165 18.08 27.67 19.35
N GLU A 166 16.91 27.43 18.78
CA GLU A 166 15.84 26.67 19.41
C GLU A 166 16.17 25.18 19.44
N ASP A 167 15.92 24.52 20.58
CA ASP A 167 16.09 23.06 20.71
C ASP A 167 15.19 22.27 19.72
N GLU A 168 14.01 22.81 19.42
CA GLU A 168 13.03 22.24 18.48
C GLU A 168 12.55 23.33 17.49
N PRO A 169 13.33 23.64 16.44
CA PRO A 169 12.98 24.69 15.49
C PRO A 169 11.77 24.29 14.63
N THR A 170 10.87 25.23 14.37
CA THR A 170 9.68 25.01 13.54
C THR A 170 9.74 25.78 12.22
N ARG A 171 8.81 25.47 11.30
CA ARG A 171 8.72 26.21 10.04
C ARG A 171 8.25 27.65 10.28
N GLU A 172 7.47 27.85 11.33
CA GLU A 172 6.86 29.12 11.71
C GLU A 172 7.82 29.99 12.52
N TYR A 173 8.78 29.39 13.22
CA TYR A 173 9.75 30.12 14.03
C TYR A 173 11.07 29.33 14.19
N ARG A 174 12.16 29.90 13.70
CA ARG A 174 13.53 29.41 13.91
C ARG A 174 14.57 30.51 13.72
N SER A 175 15.60 30.51 14.54
CA SER A 175 16.68 31.50 14.55
C SER A 175 18.00 30.84 14.14
N PRO A 176 18.49 31.04 12.89
CA PRO A 176 19.76 30.47 12.44
C PRO A 176 20.93 31.02 13.27
N MET A 177 21.54 30.17 14.09
CA MET A 177 22.62 30.53 15.02
C MET A 177 24.00 30.25 14.42
N GLU A 178 24.14 29.13 13.71
CA GLU A 178 25.37 28.78 13.00
C GLU A 178 25.04 28.47 11.54
N MET A 179 25.40 29.42 10.67
CA MET A 179 25.13 29.41 9.25
C MET A 179 26.17 30.25 8.50
N ALA A 180 26.18 30.11 7.18
CA ALA A 180 26.86 30.99 6.25
C ALA A 180 25.85 31.51 5.22
N PHE A 181 25.98 32.79 4.86
CA PHE A 181 25.31 33.35 3.69
C PHE A 181 25.99 32.81 2.42
N SER A 182 25.18 32.24 1.54
CA SER A 182 25.64 31.47 0.38
C SER A 182 25.35 32.14 -0.96
N GLY A 183 24.46 33.13 -0.97
CA GLY A 183 24.12 33.90 -2.16
C GLY A 183 22.88 34.76 -1.94
N THR A 184 22.56 35.60 -2.92
CA THR A 184 21.29 36.33 -2.94
C THR A 184 20.67 36.33 -4.33
N ALA A 185 19.39 36.03 -4.44
CA ALA A 185 18.65 36.04 -5.71
C ALA A 185 17.90 37.36 -5.89
N ILE A 186 17.94 37.96 -7.09
CA ILE A 186 17.07 39.08 -7.48
C ILE A 186 15.76 38.51 -8.02
N LEU A 187 14.62 38.99 -7.53
CA LEU A 187 13.31 38.36 -7.74
C LEU A 187 12.34 39.26 -8.51
N SER A 188 11.41 38.61 -9.23
CA SER A 188 10.16 39.24 -9.70
C SER A 188 8.91 38.63 -9.06
N ILE A 189 9.09 37.66 -8.17
CA ILE A 189 8.05 37.04 -7.35
C ILE A 189 8.05 37.63 -5.94
N SER A 190 7.02 37.33 -5.14
CA SER A 190 6.96 37.78 -3.75
C SER A 190 8.11 37.20 -2.92
N PRO A 191 8.90 38.05 -2.24
CA PRO A 191 9.95 37.57 -1.35
C PRO A 191 9.37 37.06 -0.03
N ALA A 192 10.17 36.29 0.71
CA ALA A 192 9.86 35.93 2.09
C ALA A 192 10.08 37.11 3.06
N ASP A 193 11.02 37.98 2.75
CA ASP A 193 11.35 39.20 3.49
C ASP A 193 11.07 40.40 2.58
N ASP A 194 10.08 41.21 2.94
CA ASP A 194 9.66 42.36 2.13
C ASP A 194 10.70 43.49 2.13
N ASP A 195 11.59 43.50 3.14
CA ASP A 195 12.65 44.49 3.30
C ASP A 195 13.97 44.04 2.66
N ALA A 196 14.04 42.80 2.13
CA ALA A 196 15.16 42.32 1.35
C ALA A 196 15.12 42.87 -0.08
N VAL A 197 15.72 44.05 -0.33
CA VAL A 197 15.53 44.81 -1.56
C VAL A 197 16.83 45.44 -2.08
N ILE A 198 16.87 45.74 -3.38
CA ILE A 198 17.92 46.61 -3.94
C ILE A 198 17.67 48.03 -3.44
N ILE A 199 18.69 48.63 -2.80
CA ILE A 199 18.61 49.99 -2.27
C ILE A 199 19.40 51.00 -3.10
N GLU A 200 20.43 50.56 -3.84
CA GLU A 200 21.19 51.41 -4.74
C GLU A 200 21.67 50.63 -5.97
N ILE A 201 21.61 51.25 -7.16
CA ILE A 201 22.23 50.71 -8.37
C ILE A 201 22.86 51.83 -9.20
N ALA A 202 24.09 51.61 -9.67
CA ALA A 202 24.80 52.61 -10.45
C ALA A 202 24.22 52.77 -11.86
N GLU A 203 24.06 54.02 -12.30
CA GLU A 203 23.66 54.39 -13.66
C GLU A 203 24.67 55.38 -14.27
N LYS A 204 24.89 55.29 -15.60
CA LYS A 204 25.80 56.22 -16.30
C LYS A 204 25.11 57.57 -16.44
N LYS A 205 25.74 58.65 -15.95
CA LYS A 205 25.43 60.00 -16.41
C LYS A 205 25.76 60.09 -17.90
N GLU A 206 24.75 60.28 -18.75
CA GLU A 206 25.01 60.87 -20.05
C GLU A 206 25.59 62.27 -19.82
N LYS A 207 26.69 62.60 -20.49
CA LYS A 207 27.16 63.98 -20.51
C LYS A 207 26.02 64.80 -21.08
N LYS A 208 25.47 65.71 -20.28
CA LYS A 208 24.76 66.89 -20.78
C LYS A 208 25.77 67.70 -21.60
N GLU A 209 25.98 67.31 -22.85
CA GLU A 209 26.21 68.32 -23.86
C GLU A 209 24.93 69.14 -23.92
N GLU A 210 25.07 70.46 -23.82
CA GLU A 210 24.08 71.41 -24.30
C GLU A 210 23.92 71.21 -25.82
N ASN A 211 23.35 70.08 -26.22
CA ASN A 211 22.82 69.90 -27.55
C ASN A 211 21.37 70.35 -27.48
N LYS A 212 21.07 71.29 -28.37
CA LYS A 212 19.74 71.82 -28.70
C LYS A 212 18.67 70.79 -28.39
N GLU A 213 17.62 71.22 -27.70
CA GLU A 213 16.33 70.55 -27.55
C GLU A 213 16.32 69.19 -28.26
N MET A 214 16.43 68.10 -27.50
CA MET A 214 15.96 66.79 -27.96
C MET A 214 14.47 66.97 -28.24
N GLU A 215 14.17 67.50 -29.40
CA GLU A 215 12.89 67.39 -30.06
C GLU A 215 12.80 65.91 -30.37
N PHE A 216 12.30 65.13 -29.39
CA PHE A 216 11.71 63.84 -29.70
C PHE A 216 10.77 64.13 -30.85
N SER A 217 11.12 63.65 -32.05
CA SER A 217 10.24 63.76 -33.18
C SER A 217 8.92 63.13 -32.74
N MET A 218 7.90 63.96 -32.57
CA MET A 218 6.60 63.51 -32.10
C MET A 218 6.07 62.39 -33.01
N ASP A 219 6.51 62.38 -34.26
CA ASP A 219 6.20 61.35 -35.25
C ASP A 219 6.93 60.03 -34.98
N GLU A 220 8.17 60.06 -34.48
CA GLU A 220 8.94 58.87 -34.10
C GLU A 220 8.38 58.22 -32.81
N ILE A 221 7.97 59.05 -31.84
CA ILE A 221 7.21 58.59 -30.66
C ILE A 221 5.88 57.97 -31.10
N LYS A 222 5.09 58.67 -31.93
CA LYS A 222 3.80 58.14 -32.41
C LYS A 222 3.96 56.84 -33.16
N SER A 223 4.97 56.73 -34.02
CA SER A 223 5.27 55.51 -34.78
C SER A 223 5.61 54.35 -33.84
N THR A 224 6.46 54.58 -32.83
CA THR A 224 6.84 53.56 -31.85
C THR A 224 5.64 53.12 -31.00
N ILE A 225 4.81 54.07 -30.56
CA ILE A 225 3.57 53.78 -29.83
C ILE A 225 2.61 52.96 -30.70
N GLN A 226 2.40 53.34 -31.96
CA GLN A 226 1.53 52.61 -32.89
C GLN A 226 2.04 51.19 -33.18
N ALA A 227 3.35 51.02 -33.34
CA ALA A 227 3.96 49.71 -33.53
C ALA A 227 3.73 48.82 -32.29
N THR A 228 3.95 49.37 -31.09
CA THR A 228 3.73 48.66 -29.82
C THR A 228 2.26 48.29 -29.62
N ILE A 229 1.33 49.21 -29.88
CA ILE A 229 -0.11 48.94 -29.82
C ILE A 229 -0.50 47.85 -30.81
N SER A 230 0.01 47.91 -32.04
CA SER A 230 -0.27 46.90 -33.07
C SER A 230 0.25 45.52 -32.68
N GLU A 231 1.44 45.45 -32.08
CA GLU A 231 2.00 44.19 -31.58
C GLU A 231 1.19 43.64 -30.40
N MET A 232 0.81 44.48 -29.44
CA MET A 232 -0.03 44.09 -28.31
C MET A 232 -1.40 43.59 -28.77
N ASN A 233 -2.04 44.27 -29.73
CA ASN A 233 -3.33 43.84 -30.28
C ASN A 233 -3.23 42.45 -30.93
N LYS A 234 -2.18 42.20 -31.73
CA LYS A 234 -1.94 40.86 -32.32
C LYS A 234 -1.73 39.78 -31.26
N LYS A 235 -0.98 40.08 -30.20
CA LYS A 235 -0.79 39.15 -29.07
C LYS A 235 -2.12 38.90 -28.34
N SER A 236 -2.94 39.94 -28.15
CA SER A 236 -4.27 39.82 -27.55
C SER A 236 -5.18 38.89 -28.37
N GLU A 237 -5.25 39.09 -29.69
CA GLU A 237 -6.02 38.22 -30.60
C GLU A 237 -5.52 36.76 -30.56
N SER A 238 -4.20 36.57 -30.50
CA SER A 238 -3.59 35.24 -30.37
C SER A 238 -3.99 34.57 -29.05
N TYR A 239 -3.96 35.29 -27.94
CA TYR A 239 -4.36 34.74 -26.64
C TYR A 239 -5.86 34.47 -26.57
N GLU A 240 -6.72 35.34 -27.11
CA GLU A 240 -8.17 35.09 -27.21
C GLU A 240 -8.49 33.81 -28.01
N THR A 241 -7.73 33.56 -29.08
CA THR A 241 -7.85 32.34 -29.87
C THR A 241 -7.46 31.10 -29.05
N GLN A 242 -6.31 31.15 -28.36
CA GLN A 242 -5.85 30.03 -27.51
C GLN A 242 -6.79 29.76 -26.35
N ILE A 243 -7.33 30.81 -25.70
CA ILE A 243 -8.32 30.67 -24.63
C ILE A 243 -9.58 29.99 -25.16
N SER A 244 -10.05 30.39 -26.35
CA SER A 244 -11.23 29.78 -26.97
C SER A 244 -11.02 28.30 -27.29
N GLU A 245 -9.83 27.93 -27.77
CA GLU A 245 -9.48 26.53 -28.06
C GLU A 245 -9.37 25.69 -26.79
N LEU A 246 -8.69 26.21 -25.75
CA LEU A 246 -8.58 25.53 -24.46
C LEU A 246 -9.96 25.35 -23.79
N ASN A 247 -10.83 26.34 -23.88
CA ASN A 247 -12.20 26.23 -23.36
C ASN A 247 -13.00 25.13 -24.10
N SER A 248 -12.86 25.03 -25.42
CA SER A 248 -13.51 23.96 -26.19
C SER A 248 -12.98 22.56 -25.81
N GLN A 249 -11.66 22.44 -25.56
CA GLN A 249 -11.08 21.19 -25.09
C GLN A 249 -11.55 20.82 -23.67
N LEU A 250 -11.71 21.80 -22.78
CA LEU A 250 -12.26 21.60 -21.44
C LEU A 250 -13.70 21.10 -21.51
N GLU A 251 -14.56 21.74 -22.29
CA GLU A 251 -15.95 21.31 -22.49
C GLU A 251 -16.02 19.85 -23.02
N SER A 252 -15.16 19.49 -23.98
CA SER A 252 -15.10 18.12 -24.48
C SER A 252 -14.67 17.12 -23.41
N LYS A 253 -13.72 17.48 -22.53
CA LYS A 253 -13.27 16.62 -21.43
C LYS A 253 -14.32 16.48 -20.34
N ASP A 254 -15.08 17.53 -20.05
CA ASP A 254 -16.17 17.50 -19.07
C ASP A 254 -17.29 16.55 -19.51
N VAL A 255 -17.62 16.52 -20.81
CA VAL A 255 -18.56 15.54 -21.38
C VAL A 255 -18.02 14.11 -21.22
N GLU A 256 -16.75 13.86 -21.54
CA GLU A 256 -16.13 12.54 -21.41
C GLU A 256 -16.08 12.06 -19.95
N LEU A 257 -15.84 12.98 -18.99
CA LEU A 257 -15.88 12.68 -17.56
C LEU A 257 -17.29 12.30 -17.11
N ALA A 258 -18.31 13.06 -17.52
CA ALA A 258 -19.70 12.76 -17.17
C ALA A 258 -20.16 11.39 -17.72
N GLU A 259 -19.73 11.02 -18.92
CA GLU A 259 -19.98 9.69 -19.50
C GLU A 259 -19.29 8.58 -18.68
N LYS A 260 -18.03 8.78 -18.28
CA LYS A 260 -17.30 7.82 -17.45
C LYS A 260 -17.92 7.67 -16.06
N ASP A 261 -18.34 8.76 -15.43
CA ASP A 261 -19.00 8.73 -14.11
C ASP A 261 -20.34 7.99 -14.15
N THR A 262 -21.10 8.17 -15.24
CA THR A 262 -22.31 7.39 -15.51
C THR A 262 -21.97 5.90 -15.61
N LYS A 263 -20.90 5.54 -16.33
CA LYS A 263 -20.50 4.15 -16.50
C LYS A 263 -20.03 3.49 -15.20
N ILE A 264 -19.28 4.23 -14.39
CA ILE A 264 -18.85 3.78 -13.06
C ILE A 264 -20.07 3.50 -12.17
N SER A 265 -21.08 4.37 -12.21
CA SER A 265 -22.31 4.20 -11.44
C SER A 265 -23.08 2.93 -11.84
N GLU A 266 -23.20 2.66 -13.14
CA GLU A 266 -23.80 1.41 -13.66
C GLU A 266 -23.05 0.16 -13.20
N LEU A 267 -21.71 0.17 -13.30
CA LEU A 267 -20.88 -0.94 -12.89
C LEU A 267 -20.97 -1.21 -11.39
N ASN A 268 -21.00 -0.16 -10.57
CA ASN A 268 -21.17 -0.29 -9.13
C ASN A 268 -22.53 -0.90 -8.76
N ALA A 269 -23.60 -0.51 -9.45
CA ALA A 269 -24.92 -1.14 -9.26
C ALA A 269 -24.89 -2.63 -9.63
N SER A 270 -24.26 -2.99 -10.75
CA SER A 270 -24.13 -4.39 -11.16
C SER A 270 -23.28 -5.23 -10.18
N ILE A 271 -22.23 -4.65 -9.60
CA ILE A 271 -21.43 -5.31 -8.57
C ILE A 271 -22.27 -5.58 -7.31
N ALA A 272 -23.07 -4.62 -6.87
CA ALA A 272 -23.95 -4.79 -5.72
C ALA A 272 -24.99 -5.91 -5.95
N ASP A 273 -25.58 -5.98 -7.15
CA ASP A 273 -26.51 -7.05 -7.52
C ASP A 273 -25.82 -8.42 -7.53
N MET A 274 -24.61 -8.51 -8.09
CA MET A 274 -23.83 -9.77 -8.09
C MET A 274 -23.45 -10.23 -6.68
N GLN A 275 -23.09 -9.30 -5.79
CA GLN A 275 -22.79 -9.61 -4.39
C GLN A 275 -24.02 -10.18 -3.67
N LYS A 276 -25.18 -9.56 -3.86
CA LYS A 276 -26.43 -10.05 -3.29
C LYS A 276 -26.78 -11.46 -3.78
N LEU A 277 -26.66 -11.70 -5.09
CA LEU A 277 -26.90 -13.04 -5.66
C LEU A 277 -25.95 -14.09 -5.06
N LEU A 278 -24.69 -13.73 -4.86
CA LEU A 278 -23.69 -14.63 -4.30
C LEU A 278 -23.98 -14.96 -2.82
N ASP A 279 -24.47 -14.00 -2.04
CA ASP A 279 -24.88 -14.23 -0.66
C ASP A 279 -26.15 -15.09 -0.57
N ASP A 280 -27.12 -14.86 -1.45
CA ASP A 280 -28.32 -15.70 -1.55
C ASP A 280 -27.94 -17.16 -1.92
N MET A 281 -27.06 -17.34 -2.91
CA MET A 281 -26.57 -18.68 -3.30
C MET A 281 -25.84 -19.41 -2.16
N LYS A 282 -25.03 -18.70 -1.35
CA LYS A 282 -24.36 -19.29 -0.19
C LYS A 282 -25.37 -19.77 0.85
N LYS A 283 -26.41 -18.97 1.12
CA LYS A 283 -27.47 -19.32 2.06
C LYS A 283 -28.28 -20.55 1.59
N ASP A 284 -28.60 -20.61 0.30
CA ASP A 284 -29.27 -21.77 -0.30
C ASP A 284 -28.39 -23.02 -0.23
N GLN A 285 -27.08 -22.87 -0.47
CA GLN A 285 -26.12 -23.95 -0.32
C GLN A 285 -26.07 -24.47 1.12
N GLU A 286 -25.94 -23.59 2.12
CA GLU A 286 -25.93 -23.97 3.55
C GLU A 286 -27.21 -24.73 3.94
N THR A 287 -28.36 -24.26 3.45
CA THR A 287 -29.66 -24.92 3.66
C THR A 287 -29.67 -26.33 3.07
N SER A 288 -29.21 -26.47 1.81
CA SER A 288 -29.14 -27.76 1.13
C SER A 288 -28.22 -28.76 1.83
N TRP A 289 -27.07 -28.31 2.34
CA TRP A 289 -26.17 -29.18 3.14
C TRP A 289 -26.82 -29.63 4.45
N ALA A 290 -27.57 -28.75 5.11
CA ALA A 290 -28.29 -29.09 6.33
C ALA A 290 -29.39 -30.13 6.06
N GLU A 291 -30.16 -29.96 5.00
CA GLU A 291 -31.18 -30.93 4.55
C GLU A 291 -30.55 -32.27 4.17
N MET A 292 -29.44 -32.26 3.44
CA MET A 292 -28.73 -33.48 3.06
C MET A 292 -28.24 -34.26 4.28
N ARG A 293 -27.73 -33.58 5.31
CA ARG A 293 -27.33 -34.22 6.58
C ARG A 293 -28.53 -34.87 7.28
N ILE A 294 -29.68 -34.21 7.31
CA ILE A 294 -30.92 -34.78 7.89
C ILE A 294 -31.32 -36.04 7.12
N LEU A 295 -31.34 -35.99 5.79
CA LEU A 295 -31.66 -37.15 4.96
C LEU A 295 -30.68 -38.31 5.17
N GLU A 296 -29.38 -38.04 5.32
CA GLU A 296 -28.39 -39.08 5.64
C GLU A 296 -28.67 -39.75 6.99
N GLU A 297 -29.01 -38.96 8.01
CA GLU A 297 -29.40 -39.49 9.33
C GLU A 297 -30.69 -40.31 9.27
N GLU A 298 -31.70 -39.87 8.52
CA GLU A 298 -32.96 -40.60 8.33
C GLU A 298 -32.74 -41.91 7.57
N ILE A 299 -31.93 -41.90 6.51
CA ILE A 299 -31.55 -43.11 5.77
C ILE A 299 -30.83 -44.09 6.69
N ALA A 300 -29.91 -43.64 7.54
CA ALA A 300 -29.23 -44.50 8.50
C ALA A 300 -30.24 -45.14 9.47
N LYS A 301 -31.15 -44.35 10.07
CA LYS A 301 -32.19 -44.85 10.98
C LYS A 301 -33.10 -45.88 10.31
N ALA A 302 -33.57 -45.61 9.09
CA ALA A 302 -34.42 -46.52 8.34
C ALA A 302 -33.71 -47.87 8.08
N LYS A 303 -32.43 -47.81 7.72
CA LYS A 303 -31.63 -49.01 7.43
C LYS A 303 -31.29 -49.80 8.69
N ILE A 304 -31.07 -49.15 9.83
CA ILE A 304 -30.96 -49.81 11.15
C ILE A 304 -32.23 -50.60 11.45
N ALA A 305 -33.40 -49.97 11.29
CA ALA A 305 -34.70 -50.62 11.53
C ALA A 305 -34.94 -51.80 10.57
N GLU A 306 -34.57 -51.66 9.29
CA GLU A 306 -34.62 -52.73 8.30
C GLU A 306 -33.77 -53.94 8.73
N LYS A 307 -32.53 -53.71 9.16
CA LYS A 307 -31.61 -54.77 9.57
C LYS A 307 -32.04 -55.46 10.87
N LEU A 308 -32.54 -54.72 11.86
CA LEU A 308 -33.11 -55.30 13.08
C LEU A 308 -34.33 -56.19 12.74
N SER A 309 -35.22 -55.70 11.87
CA SER A 309 -36.38 -56.47 11.42
C SER A 309 -35.98 -57.74 10.65
N ALA A 310 -34.94 -57.68 9.82
CA ALA A 310 -34.41 -58.84 9.11
C ALA A 310 -33.83 -59.91 10.08
N LEU A 311 -33.11 -59.47 11.12
CA LEU A 311 -32.65 -60.35 12.18
C LEU A 311 -33.82 -60.99 12.93
N ASP A 312 -34.79 -60.19 13.39
CA ASP A 312 -35.95 -60.71 14.12
C ASP A 312 -36.79 -61.67 13.28
N LYS A 313 -36.96 -61.40 11.97
CA LYS A 313 -37.64 -62.31 11.03
C LYS A 313 -36.90 -63.64 10.88
N THR A 314 -35.57 -63.59 10.84
CA THR A 314 -34.74 -64.81 10.74
C THR A 314 -34.83 -65.64 12.03
N LEU A 315 -34.83 -64.98 13.18
CA LEU A 315 -34.95 -65.64 14.48
C LEU A 315 -36.33 -66.25 14.72
N ALA A 316 -37.40 -65.67 14.16
CA ALA A 316 -38.76 -66.19 14.27
C ALA A 316 -38.97 -67.59 13.66
N GLU A 317 -38.01 -68.10 12.87
CA GLU A 317 -38.02 -69.48 12.37
C GLU A 317 -37.70 -70.52 13.47
N PHE A 318 -37.21 -70.10 14.64
CA PHE A 318 -36.71 -70.96 15.72
C PHE A 318 -37.48 -70.77 17.03
N SER A 319 -37.56 -71.80 17.85
CA SER A 319 -38.15 -71.70 19.20
C SER A 319 -37.27 -70.88 20.16
N SER A 320 -37.83 -70.44 21.28
CA SER A 320 -37.06 -69.71 22.30
C SER A 320 -35.92 -70.55 22.89
N GLU A 321 -36.12 -71.86 23.06
CA GLU A 321 -35.08 -72.79 23.53
C GLU A 321 -33.96 -72.97 22.49
N GLU A 322 -34.29 -72.97 21.20
CA GLU A 322 -33.32 -73.10 20.12
C GLU A 322 -32.46 -71.84 19.96
N GLN A 323 -33.06 -70.67 20.16
CA GLN A 323 -32.37 -69.37 20.10
C GLN A 323 -31.38 -69.15 21.25
N GLU A 324 -31.59 -69.78 22.41
CA GLU A 324 -30.78 -69.56 23.62
C GLU A 324 -29.29 -69.91 23.41
N VAL A 325 -28.98 -70.78 22.44
CA VAL A 325 -27.62 -71.20 22.13
C VAL A 325 -26.78 -70.10 21.48
N ALA A 326 -27.40 -69.18 20.76
CA ALA A 326 -26.73 -68.06 20.09
C ALA A 326 -27.09 -66.70 20.71
N LYS A 327 -27.61 -66.69 21.95
CA LYS A 327 -28.14 -65.50 22.62
C LYS A 327 -27.15 -64.34 22.70
N ASP A 328 -25.93 -64.63 23.14
CA ASP A 328 -24.89 -63.61 23.31
C ASP A 328 -24.55 -62.94 21.97
N ASP A 329 -24.48 -63.72 20.89
CA ASP A 329 -24.19 -63.20 19.55
C ASP A 329 -25.39 -62.44 18.95
N ILE A 330 -26.63 -62.86 19.25
CA ILE A 330 -27.85 -62.11 18.91
C ILE A 330 -27.86 -60.75 19.61
N ASP A 331 -27.63 -60.72 20.92
CA ASP A 331 -27.66 -59.49 21.72
C ASP A 331 -26.52 -58.53 21.31
N LYS A 332 -25.35 -59.09 21.04
CA LYS A 332 -24.20 -58.35 20.51
C LYS A 332 -24.52 -57.75 19.14
N LEU A 333 -25.09 -58.53 18.21
CA LEU A 333 -25.44 -58.03 16.89
C LEU A 333 -26.53 -56.95 16.95
N LYS A 334 -27.55 -57.11 17.80
CA LYS A 334 -28.58 -56.07 18.03
C LYS A 334 -27.98 -54.77 18.53
N SER A 335 -27.04 -54.87 19.47
CA SER A 335 -26.32 -53.72 20.01
C SER A 335 -25.44 -53.04 18.97
N GLU A 336 -24.71 -53.82 18.16
CA GLU A 336 -23.88 -53.31 17.07
C GLU A 336 -24.72 -52.58 16.01
N ILE A 337 -25.83 -53.16 15.55
CA ILE A 337 -26.74 -52.55 14.57
C ILE A 337 -27.33 -51.23 15.11
N SER A 338 -27.75 -51.22 16.38
CA SER A 338 -28.36 -50.03 17.00
C SER A 338 -27.38 -48.90 17.24
N ALA A 339 -26.08 -49.20 17.33
CA ALA A 339 -25.03 -48.21 17.53
C ALA A 339 -24.55 -47.55 16.22
N CYS A 340 -24.92 -48.08 15.05
CA CYS A 340 -24.54 -47.53 13.76
C CYS A 340 -25.08 -46.11 13.57
N LYS A 341 -24.28 -45.26 12.91
CA LYS A 341 -24.67 -43.87 12.55
C LYS A 341 -24.73 -43.65 11.06
N LYS A 342 -24.14 -44.55 10.27
CA LYS A 342 -24.07 -44.44 8.82
C LYS A 342 -24.54 -45.72 8.16
N LYS A 343 -25.15 -45.57 6.98
CA LYS A 343 -25.71 -46.70 6.22
C LYS A 343 -24.63 -47.71 5.77
N GLU A 344 -23.38 -47.26 5.62
CA GLU A 344 -22.23 -48.08 5.22
C GLU A 344 -21.78 -49.03 6.33
N GLU A 345 -21.94 -48.65 7.60
CA GLU A 345 -21.57 -49.48 8.76
C GLU A 345 -22.42 -50.75 8.84
N LEU A 346 -23.60 -50.74 8.22
CA LEU A 346 -24.55 -51.85 8.18
C LEU A 346 -24.27 -52.88 7.09
N ASN A 347 -23.26 -52.68 6.23
CA ASN A 347 -23.03 -53.53 5.06
C ASN A 347 -22.65 -54.99 5.42
N SER A 348 -22.08 -55.24 6.60
CA SER A 348 -21.69 -56.58 7.05
C SER A 348 -22.77 -57.33 7.85
N VAL A 349 -23.90 -56.69 8.11
CA VAL A 349 -24.92 -57.23 9.02
C VAL A 349 -25.56 -58.49 8.47
N ASP A 350 -25.80 -58.57 7.16
CA ASP A 350 -26.45 -59.74 6.54
C ASP A 350 -25.61 -61.01 6.68
N GLU A 351 -24.28 -60.90 6.61
CA GLU A 351 -23.35 -62.01 6.83
C GLU A 351 -23.41 -62.49 8.28
N LYS A 352 -23.49 -61.56 9.24
CA LYS A 352 -23.61 -61.89 10.67
C LYS A 352 -24.95 -62.55 11.00
N ILE A 353 -26.06 -62.08 10.41
CA ILE A 353 -27.37 -62.74 10.54
C ILE A 353 -27.29 -64.19 10.02
N THR A 354 -26.63 -64.39 8.87
CA THR A 354 -26.45 -65.72 8.27
C THR A 354 -25.59 -66.65 9.14
N ALA A 355 -24.55 -66.11 9.78
CA ALA A 355 -23.71 -66.86 10.71
C ALA A 355 -24.51 -67.35 11.93
N ILE A 356 -25.29 -66.48 12.58
CA ILE A 356 -26.17 -66.83 13.72
C ILE A 356 -27.18 -67.90 13.30
N LYS A 357 -27.83 -67.73 12.13
CA LYS A 357 -28.77 -68.73 11.60
C LYS A 357 -28.10 -70.10 11.46
N SER A 358 -26.87 -70.13 10.95
CA SER A 358 -26.12 -71.37 10.74
C SER A 358 -25.77 -72.06 12.05
N GLU A 359 -25.36 -71.29 13.07
CA GLU A 359 -25.05 -71.80 14.41
C GLU A 359 -26.27 -72.48 15.06
N ILE A 360 -27.42 -71.81 15.05
CA ILE A 360 -28.68 -72.36 15.59
C ILE A 360 -29.04 -73.66 14.87
N CYS A 361 -29.03 -73.67 13.53
CA CYS A 361 -29.32 -74.86 12.73
C CYS A 361 -28.36 -76.02 13.03
N MET A 362 -27.05 -75.76 13.16
CA MET A 362 -26.07 -76.80 13.49
C MET A 362 -26.36 -77.44 14.85
N ASN A 363 -26.72 -76.62 15.84
CA ASN A 363 -27.05 -77.12 17.17
C ASN A 363 -28.35 -77.94 17.19
N ILE A 364 -29.39 -77.51 16.46
CA ILE A 364 -30.62 -78.29 16.29
C ILE A 364 -30.31 -79.68 15.73
N VAL A 365 -29.52 -79.76 14.66
CA VAL A 365 -29.13 -81.04 14.04
C VAL A 365 -28.31 -81.89 15.02
N ALA A 366 -27.40 -81.29 15.79
CA ALA A 366 -26.63 -82.00 16.81
C ALA A 366 -27.52 -82.60 17.90
N ASN A 367 -28.49 -81.83 18.41
CA ASN A 367 -29.46 -82.30 19.41
C ASN A 367 -30.39 -83.38 18.86
N GLN A 368 -30.87 -83.26 17.63
CA GLN A 368 -31.66 -84.30 16.96
C GLN A 368 -30.86 -85.61 16.81
N LYS A 369 -29.59 -85.52 16.39
CA LYS A 369 -28.70 -86.70 16.32
C LYS A 369 -28.48 -87.34 17.68
N LYS A 370 -28.28 -86.53 18.73
CA LYS A 370 -28.12 -87.01 20.10
C LYS A 370 -29.39 -87.70 20.60
N ALA A 371 -30.56 -87.08 20.42
CA ALA A 371 -31.85 -87.66 20.78
C ALA A 371 -32.14 -88.96 20.01
N ALA A 372 -31.80 -89.04 18.72
CA ALA A 372 -31.93 -90.26 17.94
C ALA A 372 -31.00 -91.38 18.43
N ALA A 373 -29.75 -91.04 18.79
CA ALA A 373 -28.80 -92.00 19.36
C ALA A 373 -29.24 -92.48 20.77
N GLU A 374 -29.78 -91.59 21.59
CA GLU A 374 -30.34 -91.92 22.92
C GLU A 374 -31.61 -92.78 22.79
N ALA A 375 -32.49 -92.49 21.83
CA ALA A 375 -33.66 -93.31 21.53
C ALA A 375 -33.28 -94.70 21.02
N GLU A 376 -32.28 -94.81 20.15
CA GLU A 376 -31.76 -96.10 19.68
C GLU A 376 -31.07 -96.87 20.83
N ALA A 377 -30.30 -96.20 21.69
CA ALA A 377 -29.72 -96.82 22.88
C ALA A 377 -30.79 -97.31 23.86
N ALA A 378 -31.89 -96.57 24.05
CA ALA A 378 -33.03 -96.99 24.84
C ALA A 378 -33.75 -98.20 24.22
N ARG A 379 -33.92 -98.23 22.89
CA ARG A 379 -34.49 -99.37 22.15
C ARG A 379 -33.63 -100.62 22.27
N ILE A 380 -32.31 -100.48 22.18
CA ILE A 380 -31.34 -101.58 22.39
C ILE A 380 -31.41 -102.07 23.85
N ALA A 381 -31.47 -101.17 24.83
CA ALA A 381 -31.63 -101.53 26.25
C ALA A 381 -32.96 -102.26 26.53
N GLU A 382 -34.04 -101.85 25.87
CA GLU A 382 -35.36 -102.50 25.97
C GLU A 382 -35.34 -103.91 25.33
N GLN A 383 -34.74 -104.08 24.15
CA GLN A 383 -34.56 -105.41 23.52
C GLN A 383 -33.70 -106.35 24.38
N ASN A 384 -32.65 -105.84 25.02
CA ASN A 384 -31.80 -106.62 25.92
C ASN A 384 -32.52 -107.01 27.23
N SER A 385 -33.63 -106.36 27.58
CA SER A 385 -34.47 -106.71 28.74
C SER A 385 -35.51 -107.80 28.46
N HIS A 386 -35.73 -108.15 27.18
CA HIS A 386 -36.74 -109.13 26.73
C HIS A 386 -36.13 -110.46 26.24
N GLN A 387 -34.83 -110.69 26.41
CA GLN A 387 -34.21 -112.01 26.23
C GLN A 387 -34.19 -112.80 27.55
N GLU A 388 -35.37 -113.12 28.09
CA GLU A 388 -35.56 -114.45 28.67
C GLU A 388 -35.89 -115.38 27.49
N VAL A 389 -34.84 -115.92 26.87
CA VAL A 389 -35.00 -117.04 25.95
C VAL A 389 -35.32 -118.25 26.83
N GLU A 390 -36.57 -118.72 26.77
CA GLU A 390 -36.85 -120.14 27.01
C GLU A 390 -35.97 -120.91 26.01
N VAL A 391 -34.83 -121.39 26.52
CA VAL A 391 -33.99 -122.35 25.82
C VAL A 391 -34.79 -123.65 25.85
N GLU A 392 -35.61 -123.88 24.80
CA GLU A 392 -35.93 -125.26 24.42
C GLU A 392 -34.61 -125.90 23.97
N ASP A 393 -34.09 -126.70 24.88
CA ASP A 393 -32.83 -127.39 24.83
C ASP A 393 -32.94 -128.60 23.89
N ILE A 394 -32.60 -128.41 22.62
CA ILE A 394 -32.62 -129.44 21.56
C ILE A 394 -31.24 -130.06 21.28
N PHE A 395 -30.20 -129.77 22.08
CA PHE A 395 -28.84 -130.31 21.86
C PHE A 395 -28.02 -130.55 23.14
N SER A 396 -28.63 -130.96 24.26
CA SER A 396 -27.90 -131.37 25.47
C SER A 396 -27.76 -132.87 25.71
N GLU A 397 -28.27 -133.72 24.81
CA GLU A 397 -27.94 -135.16 24.86
C GLU A 397 -26.57 -135.40 24.22
N MET A 398 -25.56 -135.20 25.07
CA MET A 398 -24.22 -135.75 24.90
C MET A 398 -24.31 -137.19 24.42
N CYS A 399 -23.56 -137.44 23.36
CA CYS A 399 -23.04 -138.73 22.98
C CYS A 399 -22.55 -139.52 24.21
N GLU A 400 -23.09 -140.72 24.40
CA GLU A 400 -22.28 -141.87 24.79
C GLU A 400 -21.31 -142.18 23.64
N GLU A 401 -20.10 -142.59 24.02
CA GLU A 401 -18.97 -142.91 23.14
C GLU A 401 -19.31 -143.93 22.04
N GLU A 402 -18.79 -143.75 20.83
CA GLU A 402 -17.64 -144.53 20.33
C GLU A 402 -17.36 -144.22 18.84
N THR A 403 -16.12 -143.79 18.60
CA THR A 403 -15.20 -144.14 17.49
C THR A 403 -15.76 -144.43 16.09
N THR A 404 -15.26 -143.72 15.07
CA THR A 404 -14.16 -144.23 14.21
C THR A 404 -13.76 -143.19 13.16
N ASP A 405 -12.46 -142.92 13.12
CA ASP A 405 -11.57 -142.76 11.96
C ASP A 405 -12.11 -142.18 10.65
N THR A 406 -11.47 -141.09 10.21
CA THR A 406 -10.63 -140.98 9.00
C THR A 406 -10.42 -139.49 8.72
N GLU A 407 -9.23 -138.95 8.95
CA GLU A 407 -8.11 -138.80 7.99
C GLU A 407 -8.43 -138.00 6.71
N GLU A 408 -7.42 -137.24 6.28
CA GLU A 408 -7.31 -136.42 5.06
C GLU A 408 -7.85 -134.98 5.22
N ASP A 409 -7.06 -133.96 5.55
CA ASP A 409 -5.79 -133.50 4.95
C ASP A 409 -5.99 -132.89 3.55
N ILE A 410 -5.14 -131.92 3.22
CA ILE A 410 -4.95 -131.27 1.89
C ILE A 410 -5.88 -130.07 1.61
N ASN A 411 -5.46 -128.81 1.76
CA ASN A 411 -4.40 -128.03 1.10
C ASN A 411 -4.86 -127.33 -0.21
N ILE A 412 -4.68 -126.00 -0.21
CA ILE A 412 -4.41 -125.04 -1.31
C ILE A 412 -5.16 -125.24 -2.63
N PHE A 413 -6.07 -124.30 -2.92
CA PHE A 413 -5.92 -123.23 -3.93
C PHE A 413 -6.98 -122.14 -3.71
#